data_AF-A0A514BU90-F1
#
_entry.id   AF-A0A514BU90-F1
#
_cell.length_a   1.000
_cell.length_b   1.000
_cell.length_c   1.000
_cell.angle_alpha   90.00
_cell.angle_beta   90.00
_cell.angle_gamma   90.00
#
_symmetry.space_group_name_H-M   'P 1'
#
loop_
_entity.id
_entity.type
_entity.pdbx_description
1 polymer ?
#
loop_
_entity_poly.entity_id
_entity_poly.type
_entity_poly.pdbx_seq_one_letter_code
_entity_poly.pdbx_strand_id
1 'polypeptide(L)'
;MDPATYRQLHTRARRLTPTAAEAEDLVQDTLVAALEAGRSDMPWLQGVLRKLAAMQARGAGRRRRRELQADPGTGTATQDALATAATTATLRSTLAGLPPAARRVAVLAVHGLSADEIRWLLGLTATAFRQRLSSIRRGLRSLPPATRAEQVALAYLRDPARSVELEFGLLRRALKAAMRAGAGLGTHDHDGHLLVVRDLRPLDGAHTSGSHGNK
;
A
#
# COMPACT_ATOMS: atom_id res chain seq x y z
N MET A 1 -0.36 1.35 -30.81
CA MET A 1 0.76 0.99 -29.91
C MET A 1 1.64 -0.01 -30.63
N ASP A 2 2.96 0.12 -30.53
CA ASP A 2 3.87 -0.83 -31.20
C ASP A 2 3.93 -2.20 -30.48
N PRO A 3 4.26 -3.30 -31.19
CA PRO A 3 4.33 -4.65 -30.60
C PRO A 3 5.44 -4.85 -29.56
N ALA A 4 6.49 -4.03 -29.53
CA ALA A 4 7.58 -4.13 -28.57
C ALA A 4 7.17 -3.55 -27.20
N THR A 5 6.51 -2.40 -27.21
CA THR A 5 5.88 -1.73 -26.07
C THR A 5 4.86 -2.64 -25.41
N TYR A 6 4.00 -3.31 -26.20
CA TYR A 6 3.06 -4.30 -25.69
C TYR A 6 3.78 -5.47 -24.98
N ARG A 7 4.77 -6.09 -25.61
CA ARG A 7 5.55 -7.20 -25.01
C ARG A 7 6.26 -6.79 -23.73
N GLN A 8 6.80 -5.57 -23.69
CA GLN A 8 7.45 -5.03 -22.50
C GLN A 8 6.45 -4.81 -21.36
N LEU A 9 5.25 -4.32 -21.68
CA LEU A 9 4.18 -4.12 -20.70
C LEU A 9 3.67 -5.46 -20.15
N HIS A 10 3.44 -6.44 -21.03
CA HIS A 10 3.03 -7.79 -20.67
C HIS A 10 4.05 -8.51 -19.78
N THR A 11 5.35 -8.43 -20.12
CA THR A 11 6.43 -8.99 -19.28
C THR A 11 6.43 -8.41 -17.87
N ARG A 12 6.04 -7.14 -17.71
CA ARG A 12 5.93 -6.49 -16.41
C ARG A 12 4.67 -6.91 -15.67
N ALA A 13 3.54 -7.03 -16.36
CA ALA A 13 2.28 -7.52 -15.80
C ALA A 13 2.45 -8.91 -15.20
N ARG A 14 3.15 -9.81 -15.90
CA ARG A 14 3.51 -11.17 -15.44
C ARG A 14 4.29 -11.23 -14.12
N ARG A 15 4.92 -10.13 -13.69
CA ARG A 15 5.63 -10.05 -12.40
C ARG A 15 4.76 -9.48 -11.27
N LEU A 16 3.60 -8.95 -11.60
CA LEU A 16 2.67 -8.29 -10.68
C LEU A 16 1.43 -9.14 -10.40
N THR A 17 1.12 -10.11 -11.27
CA THR A 17 -0.04 -10.99 -11.14
C THR A 17 0.38 -12.44 -10.94
N PRO A 18 -0.40 -13.24 -10.18
CA PRO A 18 -0.12 -14.66 -9.99
C PRO A 18 -0.39 -15.50 -11.24
N THR A 19 -1.35 -15.12 -12.09
CA THR A 19 -1.71 -15.91 -13.29
C THR A 19 -1.44 -15.18 -14.61
N ALA A 20 -1.42 -15.96 -15.70
CA ALA A 20 -1.30 -15.45 -17.07
C ALA A 20 -2.51 -14.60 -17.48
N ALA A 21 -3.71 -15.11 -17.23
CA ALA A 21 -4.96 -14.43 -17.57
C ALA A 21 -5.09 -13.07 -16.86
N GLU A 22 -4.80 -13.02 -15.55
CA GLU A 22 -4.80 -11.73 -14.82
C GLU A 22 -3.75 -10.75 -15.38
N ALA A 23 -2.64 -11.24 -15.94
CA ALA A 23 -1.64 -10.37 -16.55
C ALA A 23 -2.17 -9.74 -17.84
N GLU A 24 -2.92 -10.50 -18.64
CA GLU A 24 -3.57 -10.03 -19.86
C GLU A 24 -4.64 -9.00 -19.54
N ASP A 25 -5.52 -9.28 -18.57
CA ASP A 25 -6.54 -8.35 -18.09
C ASP A 25 -5.92 -7.03 -17.60
N LEU A 26 -4.86 -7.13 -16.79
CA LEU A 26 -4.15 -5.98 -16.26
C LEU A 26 -3.50 -5.12 -17.36
N VAL A 27 -2.98 -5.77 -18.41
CA VAL A 27 -2.49 -5.06 -19.60
C VAL A 27 -3.65 -4.37 -20.31
N GLN A 28 -4.76 -5.06 -20.53
CA GLN A 28 -5.94 -4.50 -21.20
C GLN A 28 -6.46 -3.26 -20.48
N ASP A 29 -6.66 -3.32 -19.15
CA ASP A 29 -7.07 -2.18 -18.34
C ASP A 29 -6.10 -0.99 -18.48
N THR A 30 -4.80 -1.28 -18.54
CA THR A 30 -3.77 -0.26 -18.73
C THR A 30 -3.87 0.40 -20.10
N LEU A 31 -4.16 -0.38 -21.15
CA LEU A 31 -4.34 0.13 -22.51
C LEU A 31 -5.61 0.96 -22.64
N VAL A 32 -6.71 0.58 -21.98
CA VAL A 32 -7.94 1.36 -21.93
C VAL A 32 -7.66 2.73 -21.29
N ALA A 33 -7.02 2.76 -20.12
CA ALA A 33 -6.64 4.01 -19.47
C ALA A 33 -5.69 4.86 -20.34
N ALA A 34 -4.80 4.22 -21.09
CA ALA A 34 -3.89 4.89 -22.03
C ALA A 34 -4.64 5.58 -23.18
N LEU A 35 -5.64 4.91 -23.74
CA LEU A 35 -6.50 5.47 -24.80
C LEU A 35 -7.30 6.66 -24.28
N GLU A 36 -7.93 6.54 -23.10
CA GLU A 36 -8.69 7.62 -22.47
C GLU A 36 -7.81 8.86 -22.18
N ALA A 37 -6.56 8.64 -21.78
CA ALA A 37 -5.62 9.70 -21.50
C ALA A 37 -4.88 10.23 -22.74
N GLY A 38 -5.02 9.59 -23.90
CA GLY A 38 -4.25 9.91 -25.12
C GLY A 38 -2.74 9.73 -24.94
N ARG A 39 -2.29 8.80 -24.09
CA ARG A 39 -0.87 8.60 -23.75
C ARG A 39 -0.37 7.21 -24.12
N SER A 40 0.88 7.11 -24.55
CA SER A 40 1.52 5.83 -24.86
C SER A 40 2.94 5.71 -24.32
N ASP A 41 3.41 6.67 -23.52
CA ASP A 41 4.77 6.65 -23.00
C ASP A 41 4.95 5.59 -21.92
N MET A 42 5.99 4.77 -22.10
CA MET A 42 6.28 3.60 -21.27
C MET A 42 6.42 3.90 -19.76
N PRO A 43 7.01 5.03 -19.30
CA PRO A 43 7.03 5.37 -17.89
C PRO A 43 5.64 5.59 -17.28
N TRP A 44 4.73 6.26 -18.01
CA TRP A 44 3.36 6.47 -17.56
C TRP A 44 2.56 5.17 -17.54
N LEU A 45 2.67 4.36 -18.60
CA LEU A 45 2.03 3.04 -18.68
C LEU A 45 2.44 2.14 -17.50
N GLN A 46 3.72 2.13 -17.12
CA GLN A 46 4.21 1.39 -15.95
C GLN A 46 3.61 1.90 -14.64
N GLY A 47 3.42 3.22 -14.52
CA GLY A 47 2.77 3.83 -13.36
C GLY A 47 1.32 3.37 -13.22
N VAL A 48 0.58 3.37 -14.33
CA VAL A 48 -0.82 2.92 -14.40
C VAL A 48 -0.93 1.43 -14.12
N LEU A 49 -0.12 0.59 -14.80
CA LEU A 49 -0.07 -0.85 -14.59
C LEU A 49 0.12 -1.21 -13.11
N ARG A 50 1.07 -0.56 -12.44
CA ARG A 50 1.31 -0.78 -11.00
C ARG A 50 0.13 -0.36 -10.13
N LYS A 51 -0.55 0.75 -10.48
CA LYS A 51 -1.69 1.27 -9.72
C LYS A 51 -2.89 0.33 -9.85
N LEU A 52 -3.15 -0.17 -11.06
CA LEU A 52 -4.21 -1.14 -11.36
C LEU A 52 -3.92 -2.48 -10.67
N ALA A 53 -2.70 -3.01 -10.76
CA ALA A 53 -2.31 -4.24 -10.07
C ALA A 53 -2.52 -4.13 -8.55
N ALA A 54 -2.10 -3.00 -7.95
CA ALA A 54 -2.33 -2.76 -6.54
C ALA A 54 -3.82 -2.60 -6.18
N MET A 55 -4.66 -2.15 -7.10
CA MET A 55 -6.12 -2.08 -6.91
C MET A 55 -6.77 -3.46 -6.98
N GLN A 56 -6.43 -4.26 -8.00
CA GLN A 56 -6.91 -5.62 -8.18
C GLN A 56 -6.50 -6.51 -7.00
N ALA A 57 -5.25 -6.43 -6.54
CA ALA A 57 -4.78 -7.17 -5.35
C ALA A 57 -5.61 -6.86 -4.10
N ARG A 58 -5.93 -5.58 -3.85
CA ARG A 58 -6.82 -5.17 -2.76
C ARG A 58 -8.26 -5.68 -2.96
N GLY A 59 -8.74 -5.76 -4.20
CA GLY A 59 -10.06 -6.31 -4.54
C GLY A 59 -10.17 -7.80 -4.30
N ALA A 60 -9.15 -8.57 -4.70
CA ALA A 60 -9.07 -10.02 -4.48
C ALA A 60 -9.02 -10.38 -2.99
N GLY A 61 -8.34 -9.57 -2.15
CA GLY A 61 -8.39 -9.72 -0.69
C GLY A 61 -9.81 -9.59 -0.14
N ARG A 62 -10.57 -8.57 -0.59
CA ARG A 62 -11.97 -8.39 -0.18
C ARG A 62 -12.88 -9.54 -0.65
N ARG A 63 -12.67 -10.06 -1.86
CA ARG A 63 -13.45 -11.17 -2.41
C ARG A 63 -13.24 -12.45 -1.58
N ARG A 64 -11.98 -12.82 -1.33
CA ARG A 64 -11.63 -14.00 -0.51
C ARG A 64 -12.24 -13.95 0.89
N ARG A 65 -12.32 -12.76 1.51
CA ARG A 65 -13.00 -12.60 2.81
C ARG A 65 -14.50 -12.92 2.73
N ARG A 66 -15.20 -12.47 1.68
CA ARG A 66 -16.63 -12.78 1.52
C ARG A 66 -16.86 -14.26 1.29
N GLU A 67 -15.99 -14.91 0.52
CA GLU A 67 -16.06 -16.36 0.27
C GLU A 67 -15.81 -17.16 1.56
N LEU A 68 -14.81 -16.77 2.37
CA LEU A 68 -14.54 -17.37 3.68
C LEU A 68 -15.65 -17.14 4.73
N GLN A 69 -16.34 -16.00 4.67
CA GLN A 69 -17.49 -15.72 5.54
C GLN A 69 -18.77 -16.44 5.10
N ALA A 70 -18.88 -16.81 3.82
CA ALA A 70 -20.04 -17.49 3.26
C ALA A 70 -20.01 -19.03 3.47
N ASP A 71 -18.84 -19.61 3.78
CA ASP A 71 -18.69 -21.04 4.11
C ASP A 71 -18.17 -21.22 5.55
N PRO A 72 -19.06 -21.27 6.57
CA PRO A 72 -18.68 -21.47 7.97
C PRO A 72 -18.26 -22.91 8.31
N GLY A 73 -18.17 -23.83 7.33
CA GLY A 73 -18.02 -25.27 7.55
C GLY A 73 -16.61 -25.82 7.74
N THR A 74 -15.55 -25.04 7.53
CA THR A 74 -14.17 -25.50 7.76
C THR A 74 -13.62 -24.97 9.08
N GLY A 75 -13.40 -25.86 10.04
CA GLY A 75 -12.79 -25.57 11.34
C GLY A 75 -11.36 -25.05 11.20
N THR A 76 -11.22 -23.74 10.98
CA THR A 76 -9.93 -23.07 10.68
C THR A 76 -9.43 -22.20 11.84
N ALA A 77 -10.23 -22.01 12.90
CA ALA A 77 -9.96 -21.07 13.99
C ALA A 77 -8.64 -21.33 14.74
N THR A 78 -8.20 -22.59 14.88
CA THR A 78 -6.97 -22.94 15.60
C THR A 78 -5.71 -22.82 14.73
N GLN A 79 -5.82 -23.08 13.42
CA GLN A 79 -4.71 -22.99 12.47
C GLN A 79 -4.40 -21.52 12.12
N ASP A 80 -5.42 -20.67 12.01
CA ASP A 80 -5.25 -19.23 11.79
C ASP A 80 -4.56 -18.53 12.98
N ALA A 81 -4.85 -18.93 14.22
CA ALA A 81 -4.22 -18.34 15.41
C ALA A 81 -2.71 -18.64 15.48
N LEU A 82 -2.31 -19.88 15.20
CA LEU A 82 -0.89 -20.29 15.17
C LEU A 82 -0.13 -19.68 13.97
N ALA A 83 -0.75 -19.64 12.78
CA ALA A 83 -0.18 -18.99 11.60
C ALA A 83 -0.02 -17.47 11.81
N THR A 84 -0.99 -16.83 12.48
CA THR A 84 -0.95 -15.41 12.83
C THR A 84 0.14 -15.11 13.87
N ALA A 85 0.32 -15.97 14.88
CA ALA A 85 1.35 -15.80 15.90
C ALA A 85 2.78 -15.94 15.33
N ALA A 86 3.04 -16.97 14.52
CA ALA A 86 4.32 -17.17 13.84
C ALA A 86 4.64 -16.02 12.86
N THR A 87 3.64 -15.59 12.08
CA THR A 87 3.74 -14.42 11.18
C THR A 87 4.07 -13.13 11.92
N THR A 88 3.43 -12.91 13.07
CA THR A 88 3.64 -11.69 13.88
C THR A 88 5.06 -11.63 14.47
N ALA A 89 5.62 -12.78 14.87
CA ALA A 89 7.00 -12.87 15.35
C ALA A 89 8.02 -12.55 14.24
N THR A 90 7.83 -13.11 13.04
CA THR A 90 8.69 -12.88 11.87
C THR A 90 8.64 -11.43 11.37
N LEU A 91 7.46 -10.80 11.40
CA LEU A 91 7.33 -9.38 11.09
C LEU A 91 8.02 -8.50 12.13
N ARG A 92 7.89 -8.83 13.42
CA ARG A 92 8.52 -8.08 14.50
C ARG A 92 10.04 -8.11 14.44
N SER A 93 10.64 -9.28 14.18
CA SER A 93 12.09 -9.42 14.02
C SER A 93 12.60 -8.65 12.80
N THR A 94 11.84 -8.67 11.69
CA THR A 94 12.17 -7.92 10.47
C THR A 94 12.13 -6.41 10.69
N LEU A 95 11.11 -5.91 11.40
CA LEU A 95 11.00 -4.50 11.74
C LEU A 95 12.08 -4.05 12.73
N ALA A 96 12.52 -4.93 13.65
CA ALA A 96 13.59 -4.65 14.60
C ALA A 96 14.94 -4.36 13.93
N GLY A 97 15.22 -4.98 12.77
CA GLY A 97 16.43 -4.70 11.98
C GLY A 97 16.42 -3.34 11.26
N LEU A 98 15.28 -2.64 11.20
CA LEU A 98 15.19 -1.35 10.52
C LEU A 98 15.63 -0.20 11.44
N PRO A 99 16.27 0.86 10.87
CA PRO A 99 16.49 2.11 11.59
C PRO A 99 15.18 2.69 12.15
N PRO A 100 15.18 3.35 13.33
CA PRO A 100 13.95 3.81 14.00
C PRO A 100 13.03 4.66 13.11
N ALA A 101 13.60 5.55 12.29
CA ALA A 101 12.85 6.38 11.36
C ALA A 101 12.21 5.59 10.20
N ALA A 102 12.86 4.54 9.72
CA ALA A 102 12.33 3.64 8.69
C ALA A 102 11.28 2.68 9.27
N ARG A 103 11.48 2.22 10.50
CA ARG A 103 10.54 1.35 11.23
C ARG A 103 9.17 2.01 11.42
N ARG A 104 9.13 3.29 11.78
CA ARG A 104 7.86 4.04 11.90
C ARG A 104 7.06 4.05 10.59
N VAL A 105 7.72 4.30 9.46
CA VAL A 105 7.08 4.25 8.14
C VAL A 105 6.60 2.84 7.81
N ALA A 106 7.42 1.82 8.08
CA ALA A 106 7.07 0.43 7.81
C ALA A 106 5.85 -0.03 8.61
N VAL A 107 5.78 0.30 9.91
CA VAL A 107 4.64 -0.02 10.78
C VAL A 107 3.36 0.60 10.22
N LEU A 108 3.35 1.91 9.94
CA LEU A 108 2.17 2.59 9.41
C LEU A 108 1.73 2.02 8.04
N ALA A 109 2.67 1.67 7.18
CA ALA A 109 2.37 1.04 5.90
C ALA A 109 1.73 -0.35 6.07
N VAL A 110 2.20 -1.15 7.04
CA VAL A 110 1.60 -2.46 7.39
C VAL A 110 0.18 -2.31 7.93
N HIS A 111 -0.10 -1.20 8.63
CA HIS A 111 -1.46 -0.84 9.06
C HIS A 111 -2.31 -0.21 7.93
N GLY A 112 -1.81 -0.17 6.69
CA GLY A 112 -2.60 0.26 5.55
C GLY A 112 -2.72 1.76 5.38
N LEU A 113 -1.82 2.54 5.98
CA LEU A 113 -1.72 3.96 5.65
C LEU A 113 -1.04 4.14 4.28
N SER A 114 -1.60 5.03 3.48
CA SER A 114 -1.05 5.45 2.20
C SER A 114 0.17 6.35 2.39
N ALA A 115 0.94 6.53 1.31
CA ALA A 115 2.14 7.36 1.34
C ALA A 115 1.85 8.80 1.79
N ASP A 116 0.73 9.39 1.36
CA ASP A 116 0.39 10.76 1.71
C ASP A 116 -0.05 10.88 3.17
N GLU A 117 -0.84 9.92 3.68
CA GLU A 117 -1.22 9.87 5.10
C GLU A 117 0.01 9.71 6.00
N ILE A 118 0.94 8.80 5.66
CA ILE A 118 2.18 8.61 6.41
C ILE A 118 3.04 9.87 6.40
N ARG A 119 3.15 10.52 5.25
CA ARG A 119 3.94 11.75 5.11
C ARG A 119 3.36 12.89 5.94
N TRP A 120 2.05 13.06 5.90
CA TRP A 120 1.37 14.07 6.69
C TRP A 120 1.53 13.79 8.19
N LEU A 121 1.25 12.56 8.65
CA LEU A 121 1.33 12.16 10.06
C LEU A 121 2.73 12.31 10.65
N LEU A 122 3.76 12.00 9.85
CA LEU A 122 5.16 12.06 10.28
C LEU A 122 5.87 13.37 9.90
N GLY A 123 5.17 14.35 9.30
CA GLY A 123 5.76 15.62 8.85
C GLY A 123 6.88 15.45 7.82
N LEU A 124 6.77 14.48 6.91
CA LEU A 124 7.85 14.11 5.99
C LEU A 124 7.73 14.79 4.62
N THR A 125 8.83 15.39 4.18
CA THR A 125 9.01 15.75 2.78
C THR A 125 9.00 14.49 1.90
N ALA A 126 8.68 14.65 0.61
CA ALA A 126 8.68 13.53 -0.33
C ALA A 126 10.06 12.85 -0.41
N THR A 127 11.15 13.63 -0.33
CA THR A 127 12.52 13.11 -0.33
C THR A 127 12.81 12.30 0.94
N ALA A 128 12.45 12.82 2.11
CA ALA A 128 12.64 12.15 3.39
C ALA A 128 11.85 10.84 3.49
N PHE A 129 10.66 10.79 2.89
CA PHE A 129 9.87 9.56 2.76
C PHE A 129 10.54 8.53 1.83
N ARG A 130 11.02 8.96 0.67
CA ARG A 130 11.75 8.07 -0.28
C ARG A 130 13.02 7.48 0.34
N GLN A 131 13.77 8.25 1.11
CA GLN A 131 14.97 7.76 1.82
C GLN A 131 14.61 6.65 2.81
N ARG A 132 13.55 6.84 3.61
CA ARG A 132 13.04 5.82 4.54
C ARG A 132 12.55 4.57 3.79
N LEU A 133 11.82 4.73 2.68
CA LEU A 133 11.40 3.61 1.85
C LEU A 133 12.58 2.84 1.24
N SER A 134 13.66 3.52 0.85
CA SER A 134 14.88 2.88 0.39
C SER A 134 15.58 2.11 1.52
N SER A 135 15.60 2.64 2.74
CA SER A 135 16.11 1.94 3.92
C SER A 135 15.30 0.67 4.23
N ILE A 136 13.96 0.76 4.20
CA ILE A 136 13.07 -0.41 4.36
C ILE A 136 13.39 -1.47 3.30
N ARG A 137 13.43 -1.08 2.02
CA ARG A 137 13.74 -2.00 0.92
C ARG A 137 15.11 -2.67 1.07
N ARG A 138 16.10 -1.95 1.59
CA ARG A 138 17.43 -2.51 1.86
C ARG A 138 17.38 -3.55 2.98
N GLY A 139 16.69 -3.25 4.08
CA GLY A 139 16.50 -4.20 5.19
C GLY A 139 15.75 -5.47 4.76
N LEU A 140 14.76 -5.35 3.88
CA LEU A 140 14.05 -6.52 3.33
C LEU A 140 14.93 -7.35 2.37
N ARG A 141 15.89 -6.71 1.68
CA ARG A 141 16.84 -7.41 0.81
C ARG A 141 17.94 -8.13 1.58
N SER A 142 18.26 -7.72 2.80
CA SER A 142 19.21 -8.46 3.64
C SER A 142 18.62 -9.71 4.28
N LEU A 143 17.29 -9.92 4.20
CA LEU A 143 16.67 -11.15 4.68
C LEU A 143 17.04 -12.36 3.81
N PRO A 144 17.12 -13.57 4.40
CA PRO A 144 17.28 -14.81 3.65
C PRO A 144 16.18 -14.98 2.57
N PRO A 145 16.50 -15.59 1.41
CA PRO A 145 15.53 -15.76 0.32
C PRO A 145 14.24 -16.45 0.73
N ALA A 146 14.32 -17.47 1.60
CA ALA A 146 13.16 -18.20 2.11
C ALA A 146 12.23 -17.28 2.93
N THR A 147 12.77 -16.54 3.90
CA THR A 147 12.02 -15.57 4.71
C THR A 147 11.42 -14.45 3.86
N ARG A 148 12.13 -14.02 2.80
CA ARG A 148 11.61 -13.01 1.88
C ARG A 148 10.43 -13.52 1.05
N ALA A 149 10.51 -14.74 0.54
CA ALA A 149 9.42 -15.37 -0.20
C ALA A 149 8.17 -15.54 0.67
N GLU A 150 8.37 -16.00 1.92
CA GLU A 150 7.32 -16.12 2.92
C GLU A 150 6.66 -14.77 3.22
N GLN A 151 7.44 -13.71 3.45
CA GLN A 151 6.89 -12.37 3.70
C GLN A 151 6.14 -11.79 2.51
N VAL A 152 6.60 -12.04 1.28
CA VAL A 152 5.90 -11.62 0.07
C VAL A 152 4.57 -12.38 -0.05
N ALA A 153 4.56 -13.69 0.17
CA ALA A 153 3.34 -14.50 0.18
C ALA A 153 2.36 -14.00 1.26
N LEU A 154 2.84 -13.72 2.47
CA LEU A 154 2.06 -13.16 3.56
C LEU A 154 1.51 -11.76 3.25
N ALA A 155 2.25 -10.92 2.52
CA ALA A 155 1.76 -9.61 2.09
C ALA A 155 0.61 -9.71 1.09
N TYR A 156 0.50 -10.80 0.32
CA TYR A 156 -0.64 -11.07 -0.57
C TYR A 156 -1.85 -11.68 0.16
N LEU A 157 -1.63 -12.28 1.32
CA LEU A 157 -2.68 -12.78 2.23
C LEU A 157 -3.22 -11.67 3.12
N ARG A 158 -2.37 -10.73 3.53
CA ARG A 158 -2.72 -9.68 4.47
C ARG A 158 -3.39 -8.50 3.76
N ASP A 159 -4.70 -8.37 3.96
CA ASP A 159 -5.38 -7.10 3.73
C ASP A 159 -4.71 -6.06 4.66
N PRO A 160 -4.28 -4.87 4.18
CA PRO A 160 -4.00 -3.76 5.09
C PRO A 160 -5.13 -3.68 6.11
N ALA A 161 -4.78 -3.60 7.40
CA ALA A 161 -5.70 -3.72 8.55
C ALA A 161 -6.72 -2.57 8.64
N ARG A 162 -7.57 -2.44 7.62
CA ARG A 162 -8.78 -1.62 7.56
C ARG A 162 -9.94 -2.55 7.18
N SER A 163 -10.19 -3.56 8.02
CA SER A 163 -11.54 -4.07 8.23
C SER A 163 -12.38 -2.90 8.77
N VAL A 164 -13.59 -2.61 8.31
CA VAL A 164 -14.82 -3.42 8.36
C VAL A 164 -15.66 -3.15 7.10
N GLU A 165 -16.79 -3.83 6.93
CA GLU A 165 -17.87 -3.68 5.93
C GLU A 165 -18.47 -2.26 5.87
N LEU A 166 -17.64 -1.25 5.70
CA LEU A 166 -18.05 0.13 5.62
C LEU A 166 -18.33 0.47 4.16
N GLU A 167 -19.35 1.29 3.94
CA GLU A 167 -19.63 1.93 2.66
C GLU A 167 -18.53 2.97 2.36
N PHE A 168 -17.31 2.50 2.04
CA PHE A 168 -16.10 3.32 1.89
C PHE A 168 -16.29 4.49 0.93
N GLY A 169 -17.19 4.36 -0.06
CA GLY A 169 -17.56 5.46 -0.94
C GLY A 169 -18.26 6.60 -0.21
N LEU A 170 -19.23 6.29 0.65
CA LEU A 170 -19.94 7.26 1.49
C LEU A 170 -19.01 7.86 2.55
N LEU A 171 -18.26 7.02 3.27
CA LEU A 171 -17.31 7.47 4.28
C LEU A 171 -16.26 8.41 3.67
N ARG A 172 -15.70 8.05 2.51
CA ARG A 172 -14.73 8.89 1.82
C ARG A 172 -15.32 10.23 1.41
N ARG A 173 -16.57 10.27 0.92
CA ARG A 173 -17.25 11.52 0.56
C ARG A 173 -17.47 12.40 1.79
N ALA A 174 -17.95 11.81 2.89
CA ALA A 174 -18.16 12.52 4.16
C ALA A 174 -16.86 13.08 4.73
N LEU A 175 -15.80 12.27 4.81
CA LEU A 175 -14.48 12.71 5.27
C LEU A 175 -13.89 13.80 4.36
N LYS A 176 -14.00 13.65 3.04
CA LYS A 176 -13.56 14.71 2.10
C LYS A 176 -14.32 16.02 2.30
N ALA A 177 -15.64 15.96 2.54
CA ALA A 177 -16.44 17.15 2.83
C ALA A 177 -15.99 17.81 4.14
N ALA A 178 -15.77 17.03 5.20
CA ALA A 178 -15.29 17.52 6.49
C ALA A 178 -13.86 18.11 6.44
N MET A 179 -13.03 17.64 5.50
CA MET A 179 -11.70 18.17 5.23
C MET A 179 -11.67 19.46 4.39
N ARG A 180 -12.81 19.95 3.86
CA ARG A 180 -12.83 21.24 3.13
C ARG A 180 -12.44 22.44 4.02
N ALA A 181 -12.56 22.29 5.34
CA ALA A 181 -12.21 23.31 6.31
C ALA A 181 -10.71 23.37 6.67
N GLY A 182 -9.86 22.52 6.08
CA GLY A 182 -8.41 22.56 6.31
C GLY A 182 -7.71 21.22 6.10
N ALA A 183 -6.38 21.25 6.02
CA ALA A 183 -5.58 20.04 5.89
C ALA A 183 -5.73 19.12 7.12
N GLY A 184 -5.86 17.82 6.87
CA GLY A 184 -6.10 16.84 7.92
C GLY A 184 -6.02 15.40 7.42
N LEU A 185 -6.19 14.47 8.34
CA LEU A 185 -6.29 13.04 8.11
C LEU A 185 -7.67 12.53 8.52
N GLY A 186 -8.44 12.03 7.57
CA GLY A 186 -9.73 11.38 7.84
C GLY A 186 -9.56 9.89 8.10
N THR A 187 -10.19 9.38 9.16
CA THR A 187 -10.20 7.95 9.52
C THR A 187 -11.55 7.56 10.16
N HIS A 188 -11.67 6.30 10.56
CA HIS A 188 -12.75 5.79 11.39
C HIS A 188 -12.19 4.99 12.57
N ASP A 189 -12.96 4.84 13.64
CA ASP A 189 -12.70 3.87 14.71
C ASP A 189 -13.27 2.48 14.38
N HIS A 190 -13.16 1.50 15.30
CA HIS A 190 -13.66 0.15 15.06
C HIS A 190 -15.19 0.07 14.93
N ASP A 191 -15.91 1.07 15.46
CA ASP A 191 -17.38 1.16 15.42
C ASP A 191 -17.86 1.83 14.13
N GLY A 192 -16.92 2.37 13.33
CA GLY A 192 -17.22 3.08 12.08
C GLY A 192 -17.51 4.56 12.28
N HIS A 193 -17.32 5.12 13.48
CA HIS A 193 -17.44 6.55 13.70
C HIS A 193 -16.32 7.29 12.98
N LEU A 194 -16.71 8.30 12.20
CA LEU A 194 -15.79 9.10 11.41
C LEU A 194 -15.03 10.10 12.28
N LEU A 195 -13.72 10.09 12.17
CA LEU A 195 -12.82 10.99 12.87
C LEU A 195 -11.99 11.79 11.86
N VAL A 196 -11.80 13.08 12.13
CA VAL A 196 -10.90 13.95 11.37
C VAL A 196 -9.83 14.48 12.32
N VAL A 197 -8.60 14.06 12.08
CA VAL A 197 -7.43 14.58 12.78
C VAL A 197 -6.91 15.79 12.02
N ARG A 198 -6.82 16.94 12.69
CA ARG A 198 -6.28 18.18 12.10
C ARG A 198 -4.92 18.48 12.69
N ASP A 199 -4.09 19.11 11.88
CA ASP A 199 -2.85 19.69 12.40
C ASP A 199 -3.18 21.05 13.02
N LEU A 200 -2.93 21.19 14.31
CA LEU A 200 -3.09 22.47 15.02
C LEU A 200 -1.81 23.31 15.00
N ARG A 201 -0.74 22.82 14.35
CA ARG A 201 0.50 23.60 14.20
C ARG A 201 0.25 24.77 13.24
N PRO A 202 0.73 25.98 13.57
CA PRO A 202 0.74 27.10 12.62
C PRO A 202 1.48 26.69 11.34
N LEU A 203 1.03 27.20 10.19
CA LEU A 203 1.63 26.93 8.87
C LEU A 203 3.09 27.42 8.73
N ASP A 204 3.64 28.08 9.75
CA ASP A 204 5.03 28.56 9.78
C ASP A 204 5.96 27.53 10.41
N GLY A 205 6.39 26.59 9.58
CA GLY A 205 7.33 25.55 9.98
C GLY A 205 7.75 24.64 8.85
N ALA A 206 7.78 25.16 7.61
CA ALA A 206 8.64 24.55 6.60
C ALA A 206 10.04 24.49 7.22
N HIS A 207 10.60 23.29 7.35
CA HIS A 207 12.01 23.12 7.66
C HIS A 207 12.80 23.92 6.61
N THR A 208 13.15 25.15 6.96
CA THR A 208 14.11 25.92 6.20
C THR A 208 15.38 25.08 6.25
N SER A 209 15.80 24.64 5.07
CA SER A 209 17.09 24.03 4.87
C SER A 209 18.13 25.09 5.22
N GLY A 210 18.54 25.09 6.49
CA GLY A 210 19.73 25.78 6.95
C GLY A 210 20.94 25.16 6.25
N SER A 211 21.38 25.84 5.19
CA SER A 211 22.78 26.03 4.81
C SER A 211 23.77 25.20 5.64
N HIS A 212 24.19 24.05 5.11
CA HIS A 212 25.52 23.52 5.39
C HIS A 212 26.02 22.88 4.09
N GLY A 213 26.84 23.64 3.37
CA GLY A 213 27.73 23.05 2.40
C GLY A 213 28.68 22.08 3.08
N ASN A 214 29.16 21.12 2.31
CA ASN A 214 30.58 20.82 2.36
C ASN A 214 31.04 20.41 0.97
N LYS A 215 32.27 20.86 0.67
CA LYS A 215 33.01 20.72 -0.59
C LYS A 215 33.18 19.27 -1.00
#